data_AF-H8KPW1-F1
#
_entry.id   AF-H8KPW1-F1
#
_cell.length_a   1.000
_cell.length_b   1.000
_cell.length_c   1.000
_cell.angle_alpha   90.00
_cell.angle_beta   90.00
_cell.angle_gamma   90.00
#
_symmetry.space_group_name_H-M   'P 1'
#
loop_
_entity.id
_entity.type
_entity.pdbx_description
1 polymer ?
#
loop_
_entity_poly.entity_id
_entity_poly.type
_entity_poly.pdbx_seq_one_letter_code
_entity_poly.pdbx_strand_id
1 'polypeptide(L)'
;MNIIIRKLFRPALMMKNASLTLFFLFILTSAIAQSVDSLNEKRFEYLNKCFDNFPPNKTIDSLDQTYGLQLCSLTECLLLLELSNMDKSINDNVLLRLKELANKNFENRSFILLVEGSMNSVKKTIKLTEESGLVYVSLGNSCLGSREQEKGIAIFNKQMMFLINKKGHK
;
A
#
# COMPACT_ATOMS: atom_id res chain seq x y z
N MET A 1 -21.82 76.47 5.07
CA MET A 1 -20.73 75.77 5.80
C MET A 1 -20.97 74.27 5.64
N ASN A 2 -20.10 73.56 4.90
CA ASN A 2 -19.60 72.17 5.08
C ASN A 2 -20.57 71.07 5.63
N ILE A 3 -20.69 69.82 5.14
CA ILE A 3 -19.79 68.88 4.43
C ILE A 3 -20.62 67.69 3.88
N ILE A 4 -20.06 67.04 2.86
CA ILE A 4 -20.41 65.84 2.07
C ILE A 4 -20.52 64.58 2.98
N ILE A 5 -21.27 63.50 2.66
CA ILE A 5 -20.74 62.25 2.07
C ILE A 5 -21.87 61.26 1.74
N ARG A 6 -21.79 60.76 0.49
CA ARG A 6 -22.55 59.67 -0.13
C ARG A 6 -22.22 58.28 0.47
N LYS A 7 -23.15 57.35 0.23
CA LYS A 7 -23.00 55.87 0.14
C LYS A 7 -22.77 55.09 1.44
N LEU A 8 -23.77 54.31 1.82
CA LEU A 8 -23.62 52.99 2.45
C LEU A 8 -24.58 52.03 1.74
N PHE A 9 -24.08 51.36 0.70
CA PHE A 9 -23.75 49.93 0.71
C PHE A 9 -25.00 49.03 0.75
N ARG A 10 -25.36 48.49 -0.42
CA ARG A 10 -26.23 47.31 -0.56
C ARG A 10 -25.36 46.05 -0.39
N PRO A 11 -25.59 45.17 0.59
CA PRO A 11 -25.03 43.83 0.60
C PRO A 11 -26.18 42.83 0.45
N ALA A 12 -26.74 42.69 -0.75
CA ALA A 12 -27.79 41.69 -1.01
C ALA A 12 -27.47 40.77 -2.20
N LEU A 13 -26.36 40.98 -2.89
CA LEU A 13 -26.04 40.27 -4.14
C LEU A 13 -24.82 39.32 -4.05
N MET A 14 -24.22 39.11 -2.87
CA MET A 14 -23.04 38.22 -2.73
C MET A 14 -23.28 36.92 -1.93
N MET A 15 -24.44 36.71 -1.32
CA MET A 15 -24.69 35.50 -0.51
C MET A 15 -25.23 34.29 -1.29
N LYS A 16 -25.83 34.47 -2.47
CA LYS A 16 -26.42 33.36 -3.24
C LYS A 16 -25.37 32.50 -3.97
N ASN A 17 -24.23 33.08 -4.32
CA ASN A 17 -23.17 32.36 -5.05
C ASN A 17 -22.25 31.58 -4.09
N ALA A 18 -22.04 32.06 -2.86
CA ALA A 18 -21.19 31.39 -1.87
C ALA A 18 -21.74 30.02 -1.45
N SER A 19 -23.06 29.86 -1.36
CA SER A 19 -23.71 28.59 -1.04
C SER A 19 -23.55 27.55 -2.16
N LEU A 20 -23.57 27.99 -3.42
CA LEU A 20 -23.39 27.10 -4.57
C LEU A 20 -21.93 26.61 -4.65
N THR A 21 -20.96 27.50 -4.39
CA THR A 21 -19.54 27.16 -4.36
C THR A 21 -19.21 26.19 -3.22
N LEU A 22 -19.81 26.37 -2.03
CA LEU A 22 -19.62 25.45 -0.90
C LEU A 22 -20.17 24.05 -1.20
N PHE A 23 -21.32 23.97 -1.86
CA PHE A 23 -21.92 22.70 -2.26
C PHE A 23 -21.09 22.00 -3.34
N PHE A 24 -20.55 22.74 -4.31
CA PHE A 24 -19.64 22.20 -5.33
C PHE A 24 -18.33 21.69 -4.72
N LEU A 25 -17.77 22.41 -3.74
CA LEU A 25 -16.62 21.96 -2.96
C LEU A 25 -16.93 20.66 -2.21
N PHE A 26 -18.11 20.53 -1.62
CA PHE A 26 -18.53 19.33 -0.91
C PHE A 26 -18.71 18.11 -1.84
N ILE A 27 -19.21 18.32 -3.07
CA ILE A 27 -19.32 17.25 -4.06
C ILE A 27 -17.92 16.80 -4.54
N LEU A 28 -17.00 17.75 -4.76
CA LEU A 28 -15.63 17.45 -5.18
C LEU A 28 -14.85 16.67 -4.10
N THR A 29 -15.00 17.01 -2.82
CA THR A 29 -14.37 16.25 -1.72
C THR A 29 -14.94 14.84 -1.60
N SER A 30 -16.24 14.67 -1.83
CA SER A 30 -16.92 13.37 -1.79
C SER A 30 -16.44 12.41 -2.90
N ALA A 31 -16.24 12.92 -4.12
CA ALA A 31 -15.76 12.13 -5.25
C ALA A 31 -14.30 11.67 -5.07
N ILE A 32 -13.46 12.52 -4.49
CA ILE A 32 -12.05 12.18 -4.20
C ILE A 32 -11.97 11.08 -3.14
N ALA A 33 -12.83 11.13 -2.11
CA ALA A 33 -12.84 10.13 -1.03
C ALA A 33 -13.12 8.71 -1.54
N GLN A 34 -14.13 8.52 -2.40
CA GLN A 34 -14.50 7.19 -2.92
C GLN A 34 -13.38 6.52 -3.73
N SER A 35 -12.60 7.32 -4.47
CA SER A 35 -11.47 6.81 -5.26
C SER A 35 -10.33 6.28 -4.38
N VAL A 36 -10.13 6.89 -3.20
CA VAL A 36 -9.08 6.51 -2.25
C VAL A 36 -9.47 5.24 -1.49
N ASP A 37 -10.74 5.08 -1.13
CA ASP A 37 -11.25 3.90 -0.41
C ASP A 37 -11.09 2.62 -1.25
N SER A 38 -11.48 2.65 -2.53
CA SER A 38 -11.35 1.48 -3.42
C SER A 38 -9.90 1.03 -3.66
N LEU A 39 -8.95 1.96 -3.65
CA LEU A 39 -7.53 1.65 -3.85
C LEU A 39 -6.90 1.08 -2.57
N ASN A 40 -7.32 1.60 -1.42
CA ASN A 40 -6.93 1.08 -0.11
C ASN A 40 -7.45 -0.34 0.12
N GLU A 41 -8.66 -0.64 -0.34
CA GLU A 41 -9.27 -1.97 -0.27
C GLU A 41 -8.47 -2.99 -1.09
N LYS A 42 -8.14 -2.69 -2.35
CA LYS A 42 -7.29 -3.56 -3.19
C LYS A 42 -5.89 -3.74 -2.62
N ARG A 43 -5.29 -2.67 -2.09
CA ARG A 43 -3.99 -2.78 -1.38
C ARG A 43 -4.11 -3.75 -0.21
N PHE A 44 -5.15 -3.60 0.60
CA PHE A 44 -5.38 -4.44 1.76
C PHE A 44 -5.57 -5.90 1.35
N GLU A 45 -6.30 -6.16 0.27
CA GLU A 45 -6.46 -7.48 -0.31
C GLU A 45 -5.11 -8.11 -0.66
N TYR A 46 -4.24 -7.42 -1.41
CA TYR A 46 -2.94 -7.97 -1.81
C TYR A 46 -2.01 -8.26 -0.63
N LEU A 47 -2.00 -7.38 0.38
CA LEU A 47 -1.08 -7.51 1.51
C LEU A 47 -1.53 -8.58 2.51
N ASN A 48 -2.84 -8.70 2.73
CA ASN A 48 -3.41 -9.61 3.74
C ASN A 48 -3.90 -10.94 3.17
N LYS A 49 -3.77 -11.17 1.86
CA LYS A 49 -4.08 -12.47 1.26
C LYS A 49 -3.20 -13.56 1.88
N CYS A 50 -3.84 -14.42 2.66
CA CYS A 50 -3.24 -15.61 3.26
C CYS A 50 -3.27 -16.77 2.25
N PHE A 51 -2.16 -17.45 2.08
CA PHE A 51 -2.06 -18.65 1.24
C PHE A 51 -1.83 -19.89 2.10
N ASP A 52 -2.41 -21.00 1.67
CA ASP A 52 -2.20 -22.29 2.31
C ASP A 52 -1.13 -23.13 1.60
N ASN A 53 -0.75 -24.23 2.24
CA ASN A 53 0.14 -25.26 1.70
C ASN A 53 1.53 -24.71 1.33
N PHE A 54 2.16 -24.02 2.26
CA PHE A 54 3.59 -23.72 2.19
C PHE A 54 4.42 -24.97 2.52
N PRO A 55 5.66 -25.07 2.00
CA PRO A 55 6.61 -26.07 2.45
C PRO A 55 6.77 -26.03 3.98
N PRO A 56 6.83 -27.19 4.67
CA PRO A 56 7.01 -27.25 6.12
C PRO A 56 8.28 -26.53 6.55
N ASN A 57 8.20 -25.75 7.63
CA ASN A 57 9.34 -25.02 8.17
C ASN A 57 9.23 -24.93 9.69
N LYS A 58 10.03 -25.73 10.40
CA LYS A 58 9.97 -25.84 11.87
C LYS A 58 10.11 -24.50 12.60
N THR A 59 10.93 -23.58 12.09
CA THR A 59 11.10 -22.25 12.68
C THR A 59 9.81 -21.45 12.55
N ILE A 60 9.18 -21.46 11.38
CA ILE A 60 7.90 -20.76 11.16
C ILE A 60 6.77 -21.43 11.93
N ASP A 61 6.70 -22.77 11.90
CA ASP A 61 5.67 -23.53 12.60
C ASP A 61 5.73 -23.26 14.13
N SER A 62 6.93 -23.03 14.67
CA SER A 62 7.10 -22.64 16.08
C SER A 62 6.58 -21.23 16.38
N LEU A 63 6.62 -20.30 15.40
CA LEU A 63 6.08 -18.95 15.56
C LEU A 63 4.55 -18.97 15.58
N ASP A 64 3.92 -19.84 14.80
CA ASP A 64 2.48 -20.05 14.85
C ASP A 64 2.07 -20.60 16.24
N GLN A 65 2.77 -21.63 16.72
CA GLN A 65 2.50 -22.21 18.03
C GLN A 65 2.72 -21.22 19.20
N THR A 66 3.73 -20.35 19.09
CA THR A 66 4.12 -19.45 20.19
C THR A 66 3.37 -18.13 20.15
N TYR A 67 3.14 -17.57 18.95
CA TYR A 67 2.65 -16.21 18.74
C TYR A 67 1.41 -16.13 17.84
N GLY A 68 0.92 -17.25 17.30
CA GLY A 68 -0.20 -17.27 16.35
C GLY A 68 0.14 -16.67 14.98
N LEU A 69 1.43 -16.62 14.61
CA LEU A 69 1.90 -16.09 13.35
C LEU A 69 2.17 -17.20 12.33
N GLN A 70 1.23 -17.39 11.40
CA GLN A 70 1.33 -18.41 10.34
C GLN A 70 2.31 -18.03 9.22
N LEU A 71 2.58 -16.72 9.09
CA LEU A 71 3.39 -16.13 8.03
C LEU A 71 2.87 -16.52 6.65
N CYS A 72 1.54 -16.48 6.49
CA CYS A 72 0.86 -16.86 5.25
C CYS A 72 0.52 -15.66 4.37
N SER A 73 0.68 -14.44 4.89
CA SER A 73 0.43 -13.17 4.19
C SER A 73 1.68 -12.29 4.14
N LEU A 74 1.68 -11.29 3.26
CA LEU A 74 2.77 -10.32 3.16
C LEU A 74 2.81 -9.43 4.40
N THR A 75 1.66 -8.99 4.89
CA THR A 75 1.56 -8.18 6.12
C THR A 75 2.27 -8.85 7.29
N GLU A 76 1.96 -10.13 7.56
CA GLU A 76 2.56 -10.86 8.68
C GLU A 76 4.09 -10.96 8.55
N CYS A 77 4.59 -11.32 7.36
CA CYS A 77 6.02 -11.44 7.11
C CYS A 77 6.75 -10.10 7.26
N LEU A 78 6.20 -9.03 6.68
CA LEU A 78 6.83 -7.71 6.68
C LEU A 78 6.77 -7.05 8.06
N LEU A 79 5.67 -7.26 8.81
CA LEU A 79 5.54 -6.80 10.19
C LEU A 79 6.57 -7.50 11.09
N LEU A 80 6.77 -8.81 10.91
CA LEU A 80 7.76 -9.55 11.69
C LEU A 80 9.19 -9.08 11.42
N LEU A 81 9.51 -8.73 10.17
CA LEU A 81 10.81 -8.15 9.81
C LEU A 81 11.01 -6.72 10.32
N GLU A 82 9.92 -5.99 10.59
CA GLU A 82 9.99 -4.65 11.18
C GLU A 82 10.47 -4.68 12.65
N LEU A 83 10.29 -5.82 13.33
CA LEU A 83 10.71 -6.00 14.71
C LEU A 83 12.25 -6.11 14.79
N SER A 84 12.89 -5.05 15.28
CA SER A 84 14.35 -4.86 15.31
C SER A 84 15.15 -5.87 16.15
N ASN A 85 14.50 -6.72 16.93
CA ASN A 85 15.14 -7.64 17.89
C ASN A 85 14.96 -9.13 17.54
N MET A 86 14.51 -9.44 16.32
CA MET A 86 14.29 -10.83 15.92
C MET A 86 15.61 -11.58 15.68
N ASP A 87 15.64 -12.84 16.08
CA ASP A 87 16.77 -13.74 15.80
C ASP A 87 17.02 -13.80 14.29
N LYS A 88 18.30 -13.74 13.89
CA LYS A 88 18.72 -13.85 12.49
C LYS A 88 18.16 -15.10 11.81
N SER A 89 18.11 -16.23 12.52
CA SER A 89 17.53 -17.48 12.02
C SER A 89 16.05 -17.31 11.67
N ILE A 90 15.29 -16.59 12.49
CA ILE A 90 13.89 -16.29 12.20
C ILE A 90 13.81 -15.41 10.95
N ASN A 91 14.58 -14.32 10.92
CA ASN A 91 14.58 -13.41 9.76
C ASN A 91 14.91 -14.15 8.45
N ASP A 92 15.92 -15.02 8.43
CA ASP A 92 16.29 -15.78 7.24
C ASP A 92 15.14 -16.71 6.78
N ASN A 93 14.38 -17.30 7.70
CA ASN A 93 13.20 -18.10 7.38
C ASN A 93 12.02 -17.25 6.88
N VAL A 94 11.80 -16.06 7.45
CA VAL A 94 10.78 -15.12 6.95
C VAL A 94 11.13 -14.65 5.52
N LEU A 95 12.40 -14.36 5.25
CA LEU A 95 12.87 -14.00 3.91
C LEU A 95 12.68 -15.15 2.90
N LEU A 96 12.83 -16.41 3.32
CA LEU A 96 12.50 -17.56 2.49
C LEU A 96 10.99 -17.61 2.20
N ARG A 97 10.16 -17.45 3.24
CA ARG A 97 8.69 -17.42 3.10
C ARG A 97 8.21 -16.30 2.16
N LEU A 98 8.85 -15.15 2.16
CA LEU A 98 8.56 -14.08 1.20
C LEU A 98 8.80 -14.49 -0.27
N LYS A 99 9.80 -15.34 -0.55
CA LYS A 99 9.98 -15.89 -1.91
C LYS A 99 8.86 -16.87 -2.27
N GLU A 100 8.43 -17.68 -1.32
CA GLU A 100 7.32 -18.62 -1.52
C GLU A 100 6.00 -17.86 -1.76
N LEU A 101 5.77 -16.77 -1.02
CA LEU A 101 4.65 -15.85 -1.24
C LEU A 101 4.68 -15.22 -2.64
N ALA A 102 5.85 -14.85 -3.14
CA ALA A 102 5.98 -14.35 -4.51
C ALA A 102 5.58 -15.43 -5.54
N ASN A 103 5.98 -16.69 -5.33
CA ASN A 103 5.55 -17.81 -6.18
C ASN A 103 4.02 -18.00 -6.15
N LYS A 104 3.41 -18.02 -4.96
CA LYS A 104 1.95 -18.18 -4.81
C LYS A 104 1.18 -17.04 -5.45
N ASN A 105 1.64 -15.79 -5.30
CA ASN A 105 1.04 -14.64 -5.97
C ASN A 105 1.12 -14.78 -7.49
N PHE A 106 2.27 -15.19 -8.03
CA PHE A 106 2.45 -15.40 -9.46
C PHE A 106 1.54 -16.52 -10.02
N GLU A 107 1.45 -17.65 -9.31
CA GLU A 107 0.58 -18.79 -9.65
C GLU A 107 -0.90 -18.36 -9.71
N ASN A 108 -1.31 -17.49 -8.79
CA ASN A 108 -2.65 -16.90 -8.74
C ASN A 108 -2.85 -15.70 -9.68
N ARG A 109 -1.87 -15.41 -10.56
CA ARG A 109 -1.89 -14.28 -11.50
C ARG A 109 -1.97 -12.90 -10.83
N SER A 110 -1.53 -12.79 -9.59
CA SER A 110 -1.37 -11.54 -8.85
C SER A 110 0.06 -11.00 -9.05
N PHE A 111 0.29 -10.29 -10.16
CA PHE A 111 1.60 -9.74 -10.51
C PHE A 111 1.85 -8.41 -9.79
N ILE A 112 2.25 -8.51 -8.52
CA ILE A 112 2.44 -7.35 -7.65
C ILE A 112 3.92 -7.03 -7.40
N LEU A 113 4.25 -5.74 -7.32
CA LEU A 113 5.54 -5.25 -6.81
C LEU A 113 5.30 -4.34 -5.61
N LEU A 114 6.03 -4.60 -4.53
CA LEU A 114 5.94 -3.84 -3.30
C LEU A 114 6.76 -2.55 -3.43
N VAL A 115 6.16 -1.43 -3.01
CA VAL A 115 6.84 -0.14 -2.96
C VAL A 115 6.84 0.34 -1.53
N GLU A 116 8.02 0.65 -1.05
CA GLU A 116 8.20 1.23 0.27
C GLU A 116 7.43 2.54 0.43
N GLY A 117 7.02 2.80 1.66
CA GLY A 117 6.26 3.99 2.00
C GLY A 117 6.98 5.29 1.71
N SER A 118 6.25 6.22 1.10
CA SER A 118 6.61 7.64 1.02
C SER A 118 5.34 8.46 0.88
N MET A 119 5.43 9.75 1.21
CA MET A 119 4.31 10.71 1.24
C MET A 119 3.49 10.78 -0.07
N ASN A 120 3.98 10.21 -1.18
CA ASN A 120 3.31 10.12 -2.49
C ASN A 120 3.33 8.70 -3.11
N SER A 121 3.64 7.66 -2.33
CA SER A 121 3.81 6.29 -2.80
C SER A 121 2.60 5.78 -3.59
N VAL A 122 1.38 6.10 -3.14
CA VAL A 122 0.12 5.71 -3.79
C VAL A 122 -0.05 6.29 -5.21
N LYS A 123 0.27 7.57 -5.41
CA LYS A 123 0.20 8.19 -6.75
C LYS A 123 1.29 7.65 -7.67
N LYS A 124 2.48 7.39 -7.12
CA LYS A 124 3.61 6.78 -7.84
C LYS A 124 3.27 5.35 -8.28
N THR A 125 2.61 4.56 -7.43
CA THR A 125 2.23 3.19 -7.76
C THR A 125 1.15 3.11 -8.85
N ILE A 126 0.17 4.02 -8.86
CA ILE A 126 -0.84 4.09 -9.92
C ILE A 126 -0.18 4.33 -11.28
N LYS A 127 0.66 5.37 -11.38
CA LYS A 127 1.37 5.71 -12.62
C LYS A 127 2.24 4.55 -13.13
N LEU A 128 3.01 3.93 -12.25
CA LEU A 128 3.85 2.78 -12.61
C LEU A 128 3.01 1.57 -13.05
N THR A 129 1.82 1.38 -12.48
CA THR A 129 0.91 0.30 -12.86
C THR A 129 0.34 0.51 -14.26
N GLU A 130 -0.07 1.74 -14.58
CA GLU A 130 -0.57 2.10 -15.91
C GLU A 130 0.51 1.97 -17.00
N GLU A 131 1.77 2.30 -16.69
CA GLU A 131 2.88 2.28 -17.65
C GLU A 131 3.44 0.88 -17.92
N SER A 132 3.37 -0.04 -16.95
CA SER A 132 4.03 -1.36 -17.03
C SER A 132 3.07 -2.56 -17.11
N GLY A 133 1.79 -2.36 -16.76
CA GLY A 133 0.83 -3.45 -16.58
C GLY A 133 1.07 -4.30 -15.32
N LEU A 134 2.05 -3.93 -14.47
CA LEU A 134 2.33 -4.59 -13.18
C LEU A 134 1.69 -3.81 -12.04
N VAL A 135 1.08 -4.50 -11.07
CA VAL A 135 0.40 -3.82 -9.97
C VAL A 135 1.42 -3.42 -8.90
N TYR A 136 1.64 -2.12 -8.71
CA TYR A 136 2.48 -1.65 -7.62
C TYR A 136 1.66 -1.45 -6.34
N VAL A 137 2.10 -2.05 -5.25
CA VAL A 137 1.41 -2.03 -3.95
C VAL A 137 2.26 -1.24 -2.97
N SER A 138 1.80 -0.04 -2.62
CA SER A 138 2.42 0.77 -1.56
C SER A 138 2.17 0.15 -0.19
N LEU A 139 3.18 0.09 0.67
CA LEU A 139 3.03 -0.36 2.06
C LEU A 139 2.44 0.70 3.01
N GLY A 140 2.05 1.87 2.49
CA GLY A 140 1.54 2.98 3.30
C GLY A 140 2.63 3.98 3.69
N ASN A 141 2.34 4.94 4.58
CA ASN A 141 3.35 5.90 5.04
C ASN A 141 4.13 5.32 6.24
N SER A 142 5.16 4.53 5.99
CA SER A 142 6.19 4.22 6.99
C SER A 142 7.30 5.27 6.88
N CYS A 143 7.49 6.08 7.92
CA CYS A 143 8.60 7.04 7.94
C CYS A 143 9.95 6.36 8.22
N LEU A 144 9.95 5.12 8.72
CA LEU A 144 11.12 4.34 9.10
C LEU A 144 10.81 2.85 8.88
N GLY A 145 11.30 2.26 7.79
CA GLY A 145 11.36 0.80 7.63
C GLY A 145 12.58 0.24 8.34
N SER A 146 12.51 -1.01 8.81
CA SER A 146 13.73 -1.70 9.26
C SER A 146 14.55 -2.15 8.04
N ARG A 147 15.86 -2.30 8.21
CA ARG A 147 16.74 -2.82 7.15
C ARG A 147 16.31 -4.21 6.69
N GLU A 148 15.82 -5.02 7.62
CA GLU A 148 15.31 -6.35 7.40
C GLU A 148 14.02 -6.32 6.57
N GLN A 149 13.12 -5.38 6.82
CA GLN A 149 11.90 -5.17 6.05
C GLN A 149 12.22 -4.71 4.62
N GLU A 150 13.14 -3.76 4.44
CA GLU A 150 13.65 -3.33 3.12
C GLU A 150 14.23 -4.53 2.33
N LYS A 151 15.03 -5.36 3.00
CA LYS A 151 15.58 -6.59 2.42
C LYS A 151 14.48 -7.58 2.03
N GLY A 152 13.43 -7.70 2.85
CA GLY A 152 12.25 -8.50 2.56
C GLY A 152 11.53 -8.06 1.29
N ILE A 153 11.25 -6.75 1.18
CA ILE A 153 10.65 -6.12 0.00
C ILE A 153 11.49 -6.42 -1.26
N ALA A 154 12.81 -6.22 -1.18
CA ALA A 154 13.72 -6.47 -2.29
C ALA A 154 13.73 -7.94 -2.73
N ILE A 155 13.70 -8.88 -1.77
CA ILE A 155 13.67 -10.32 -2.05
C ILE A 155 12.36 -10.71 -2.74
N PHE A 156 11.21 -10.25 -2.22
CA PHE A 156 9.91 -10.52 -2.83
C PHE A 156 9.86 -10.00 -4.27
N ASN A 157 10.21 -8.72 -4.47
CA ASN A 157 10.17 -8.07 -5.78
C ASN A 157 11.11 -8.75 -6.78
N LYS A 158 12.33 -9.11 -6.35
CA LYS A 158 13.29 -9.81 -7.21
C LYS A 158 12.75 -11.16 -7.66
N GLN A 159 12.12 -11.93 -6.77
CA GLN A 159 11.53 -13.21 -7.12
C GLN A 159 10.35 -13.04 -8.07
N MET A 160 9.45 -12.09 -7.80
CA MET A 160 8.30 -11.83 -8.68
C MET A 160 8.74 -11.43 -10.09
N MET A 161 9.71 -10.52 -10.21
CA MET A 161 10.26 -10.11 -11.50
C MET A 161 10.94 -11.26 -12.24
N PHE A 162 11.66 -12.12 -11.52
CA PHE A 162 12.23 -13.33 -12.12
C PHE A 162 11.15 -14.22 -12.74
N LEU A 163 10.03 -14.44 -12.05
CA LEU A 163 8.91 -15.26 -12.55
C LEU A 163 8.21 -14.62 -13.75
N ILE A 164 7.94 -13.31 -13.69
CA ILE A 164 7.35 -12.53 -14.79
C ILE A 164 8.22 -12.64 -16.05
N ASN A 165 9.51 -12.35 -15.92
CA ASN A 165 10.44 -12.36 -17.05
C ASN A 165 10.63 -13.78 -17.61
N LYS A 166 10.71 -14.79 -16.76
CA LYS A 166 10.83 -16.20 -17.20
C LYS A 166 9.63 -16.65 -18.05
N LYS A 167 8.42 -16.14 -17.77
CA LYS A 167 7.22 -16.49 -18.53
C LYS A 167 7.06 -15.67 -19.81
N GLY A 168 7.59 -14.45 -19.87
CA GLY A 168 7.62 -13.62 -21.09
C GLY A 168 8.54 -14.15 -22.21
N HIS A 169 9.35 -15.18 -21.92
CA HIS A 169 10.24 -15.85 -22.88
C HIS A 169 9.71 -17.22 -23.37
N LYS A 170 8.42 -17.52 -23.18
CA LYS A 170 7.73 -18.65 -23.81
C LYS A 170 6.63 -18.14 -24.72
#